data_AF-A0A226BUG6-F1
#
_entry.id   AF-A0A226BUG6-F1
#
_cell.length_a   1.000
_cell.length_b   1.000
_cell.length_c   1.000
_cell.angle_alpha   90.00
_cell.angle_beta   90.00
_cell.angle_gamma   90.00
#
_symmetry.space_group_name_H-M   'P 1'
#
loop_
_entity.id
_entity.type
_entity.pdbx_description
1 polymer ?
#
loop_
_entity_poly.entity_id
_entity_poly.type
_entity_poly.pdbx_seq_one_letter_code
_entity_poly.pdbx_strand_id
1 'polypeptide(L)' 'MKEIPGTEEMMSISGVGMVTVAGFLFEVVDLSNYKHPRQIQKLAGLNLKENSSGKHKGETKI' A
#
# COMPACT_ATOMS: atom_id res chain seq x y z
N MET A 1 2.54 26.14 -1.99
CA MET A 1 2.65 25.05 -0.99
C MET A 1 3.38 23.90 -1.68
N LYS A 2 4.32 23.20 -1.02
CA LYS A 2 4.87 21.97 -1.59
C LYS A 2 3.84 20.87 -1.35
N GLU A 3 3.21 20.40 -2.41
CA GLU A 3 2.27 19.28 -2.35
C GLU A 3 3.05 17.99 -2.12
N ILE A 4 2.55 17.15 -1.21
CA ILE A 4 3.14 15.83 -0.97
C ILE A 4 2.74 14.94 -2.15
N PRO A 5 3.70 14.32 -2.85
CA PRO A 5 3.40 13.52 -4.04
C PRO A 5 2.46 12.35 -3.69
N GLY A 6 1.53 12.04 -4.60
CA GLY A 6 0.57 10.95 -4.43
C GLY A 6 -0.71 11.33 -3.66
N THR A 7 -0.77 12.54 -3.09
CA THR A 7 -1.93 12.97 -2.27
C THR A 7 -3.20 13.10 -3.10
N GLU A 8 -3.12 13.74 -4.28
CA GLU A 8 -4.28 13.94 -5.15
C GLU A 8 -4.81 12.60 -5.68
N GLU A 9 -3.91 11.71 -6.08
CA GLU A 9 -4.24 10.38 -6.56
C GLU A 9 -4.91 9.54 -5.47
N MET A 10 -4.41 9.59 -4.24
CA MET A 10 -5.03 8.89 -3.11
C MET A 10 -6.40 9.46 -2.75
N MET A 11 -6.57 10.78 -2.82
CA MET A 11 -7.85 11.46 -2.59
C MET A 11 -8.88 11.18 -3.70
N SER A 12 -8.46 10.76 -4.89
CA SER A 12 -9.36 10.37 -5.97
C SER A 12 -10.04 9.01 -5.74
N ILE A 13 -9.56 8.22 -4.77
CA ILE A 13 -10.12 6.90 -4.45
C ILE A 13 -11.40 7.08 -3.64
N SER A 14 -12.53 6.65 -4.22
CA SER A 14 -13.82 6.67 -3.53
C SER A 14 -13.77 5.91 -2.21
N GLY A 15 -14.12 6.59 -1.12
CA GLY A 15 -14.10 6.04 0.25
C GLY A 15 -12.80 6.29 1.03
N VAL A 16 -11.78 6.89 0.40
CA VAL A 16 -10.55 7.33 1.08
C VAL A 16 -10.66 8.82 1.42
N GLY A 17 -10.59 9.15 2.71
CA GLY A 17 -10.67 10.52 3.20
C GLY A 17 -9.32 11.13 3.55
N MET A 18 -9.27 12.46 3.68
CA MET A 18 -8.06 13.22 4.01
C MET A 18 -7.33 12.71 5.25
N VAL A 19 -8.06 12.35 6.31
CA VAL A 19 -7.47 11.83 7.56
C VAL A 19 -6.75 10.50 7.32
N THR A 20 -7.33 9.62 6.51
CA THR A 20 -6.73 8.34 6.14
C THR A 20 -5.47 8.55 5.30
N VAL A 21 -5.52 9.46 4.32
CA VAL A 21 -4.34 9.79 3.50
C VAL A 21 -3.22 10.40 4.34
N ALA A 22 -3.57 11.29 5.27
CA ALA A 22 -2.59 11.90 6.18
C ALA A 22 -1.94 10.85 7.11
N GLY A 23 -2.73 9.94 7.68
CA GLY A 23 -2.20 8.84 8.50
C GLY A 23 -1.28 7.91 7.71
N PHE A 24 -1.70 7.52 6.51
CA PHE A 24 -0.89 6.69 5.62
C PHE A 24 0.43 7.36 5.22
N LEU A 25 0.39 8.64 4.80
CA LEU A 25 1.59 9.39 4.44
C LEU A 25 2.50 9.66 5.64
N PHE A 26 1.95 9.79 6.86
CA PHE A 26 2.76 9.91 8.07
C PHE A 26 3.57 8.64 8.34
N GLU A 27 2.99 7.46 8.10
CA GLU A 27 3.66 6.17 8.31
C GLU A 27 4.68 5.85 7.21
N VAL A 28 4.36 6.20 5.96
CA VAL A 28 5.19 5.85 4.80
C VAL A 28 6.23 6.94 4.48
N VAL A 29 5.96 8.19 4.88
CA VAL A 29 6.76 9.41 4.70
C VAL A 29 7.05 9.78 3.24
N ASP A 30 7.80 8.94 2.53
CA ASP A 30 8.18 9.17 1.14
C ASP A 30 7.99 7.88 0.32
N LEU A 31 7.05 7.94 -0.62
CA LEU A 31 6.73 6.85 -1.53
C LEU A 31 7.90 6.48 -2.46
N SER A 32 8.84 7.40 -2.69
CA SER A 32 10.01 7.17 -3.54
C SER A 32 10.99 6.12 -2.96
N ASN A 33 10.91 5.86 -1.65
CA ASN A 33 11.69 4.81 -0.99
C ASN A 33 11.25 3.39 -1.37
N TYR A 34 10.09 3.25 -2.03
CA TYR A 34 9.50 1.96 -2.36
C TYR A 34 9.46 1.78 -3.88
N LYS A 35 10.10 0.71 -4.34
CA LYS A 35 10.12 0.34 -5.76
C LYS A 35 8.88 -0.45 -6.17
N HIS A 36 8.20 -1.06 -5.21
CA HIS A 36 7.02 -1.89 -5.46
C HIS A 36 5.99 -1.76 -4.32
N PRO A 37 4.68 -1.63 -4.62
CA PRO A 37 3.63 -1.48 -3.60
C PRO A 37 3.58 -2.62 -2.55
N ARG A 38 4.06 -3.82 -2.88
CA ARG A 38 4.17 -4.95 -1.95
C ARG A 38 5.04 -4.65 -0.74
N GLN A 39 6.01 -3.74 -0.89
CA GLN A 39 6.87 -3.34 0.23
C GLN A 39 6.09 -2.53 1.27
N ILE A 40 5.19 -1.65 0.83
CA ILE A 40 4.31 -0.88 1.70
C ILE A 40 3.26 -1.80 2.35
N GLN A 41 2.69 -2.74 1.60
CA GLN A 41 1.78 -3.76 2.16
C GLN A 41 2.47 -4.58 3.25
N LYS A 42 3.70 -5.03 3.00
CA LYS A 42 4.50 -5.74 3.99
C LYS A 42 4.83 -4.88 5.22
N LEU A 43 5.11 -3.59 5.03
CA LEU A 43 5.32 -2.63 6.13
C LEU A 43 4.07 -2.55 7.01
N ALA A 44 2.88 -2.51 6.41
CA ALA A 44 1.59 -2.53 7.10
C ALA A 44 1.24 -3.90 7.72
N GLY A 45 2.15 -4.89 7.70
CA GLY A 45 1.90 -6.24 8.20
C GLY A 45 1.00 -7.09 7.30
N LEU A 46 0.62 -6.58 6.12
CA LEU A 46 -0.22 -7.27 5.14
C LEU A 46 0.65 -8.12 4.22
N ASN A 47 1.06 -9.29 4.72
CA ASN A 47 1.73 -10.29 3.90
C ASN A 47 0.70 -11.17 3.21
N LEU A 48 0.39 -10.87 1.94
CA LEU A 48 -0.32 -11.81 1.07
C LEU A 48 0.59 -13.03 0.84
N LYS A 49 0.31 -14.13 1.54
CA LYS A 49 1.03 -15.39 1.36
C LYS A 49 0.31 -16.21 0.30
N GLU A 50 0.87 -16.30 -0.89
CA GLU A 50 0.48 -17.34 -1.84
C GLU A 50 0.94 -18.68 -1.25
N ASN A 51 0.00 -19.48 -0.74
CA ASN A 51 0.28 -20.84 -0.27
C ASN A 51 0.50 -21.76 -1.47
N SER A 52 1.64 -21.63 -2.16
CA SER A 52 2.06 -22.60 -3.16
C SER A 52 3.02 -23.61 -2.52
N SER A 53 2.57 -24.87 -2.41
CA SER A 53 3.37 -25.97 -1.83
C SER A 53 4.29 -26.64 -2.86
N GLY A 54 4.68 -25.92 -3.93
CA GLY A 54 5.48 -26.45 -5.04
C GLY A 54 4.76 -27.47 -5.93
N LYS A 55 3.63 -28.07 -5.50
CA LYS A 55 2.82 -29.01 -6.30
C LYS A 55 1.50 -28.42 -6.81
N HIS A 56 1.00 -27.35 -6.20
CA HIS A 56 -0.22 -26.65 -6.61
C HIS A 56 -0.02 -25.14 -6.42
N LYS A 57 -0.42 -24.33 -7.41
CA LYS A 57 -0.59 -22.88 -7.24
C LYS A 57 -1.81 -22.66 -6.37
N GLY A 58 -1.61 -22.34 -5.09
CA GLY A 58 -2.69 -21.93 -4.21
C GLY A 58 -3.18 -20.55 -4.63
N GLU A 59 -4.49 -20.38 -4.74
CA GLU A 59 -5.10 -19.08 -5.00
C GLU A 59 -4.67 -18.08 -3.92
N THR A 60 -4.19 -16.90 -4.34
CA THR A 60 -3.99 -15.77 -3.44
C THR A 60 -5.35 -15.32 -2.93
N LYS A 61 -5.69 -15.71 -1.69
CA LYS A 61 -6.89 -15.21 -1.00
C LYS A 61 -6.49 -14.08 -0.05
N ILE A 62 -7.26 -13.01 -0.14
CA ILE A 62 -7.21 -11.78 0.67
C ILE A 62 -8.15 -11.99 1.85
#